data_AF-A0A318D5N1-F1
#
_entry.id   AF-A0A318D5N1-F1
#
_cell.length_a   1.000
_cell.length_b   1.000
_cell.length_c   1.000
_cell.angle_alpha   90.00
_cell.angle_beta   90.00
_cell.angle_gamma   90.00
#
_symmetry.space_group_name_H-M   'P 1'
#
loop_
_entity.id
_entity.type
_entity.pdbx_description
1 polymer ?
#
loop_
_entity_poly.entity_id
_entity_poly.type
_entity_poly.pdbx_seq_one_letter_code
_entity_poly.pdbx_strand_id
1 'polypeptide(L)'
;MIAVLLGLLANLSLAADKDNLNNKGPKELAWELAPAKTFDALEAIAQRRSPLDALSLDAKKRFVESVIFTENGVGGFDYRDLELELTATEIYKILSLIGQQHVTPSLKKARIESESDKIIMFGKGPNTPGDGDFLLDYYCFQRGSCESSKNKACTSNC
;
A
#
# COMPACT_ATOMS: atom_id res chain seq x y z
N MET A 1 29.77 52.48 -18.12
CA MET A 1 30.37 51.13 -18.30
C MET A 1 30.26 50.38 -16.99
N ILE A 2 30.09 49.04 -17.06
CA ILE A 2 29.80 48.05 -15.98
C ILE A 2 28.28 47.92 -15.72
N ALA A 3 27.53 47.10 -16.46
CA ALA A 3 27.51 45.63 -16.60
C ALA A 3 26.62 44.94 -15.54
N VAL A 4 25.43 44.55 -16.02
CA VAL A 4 24.45 43.63 -15.45
C VAL A 4 25.09 42.28 -15.17
N LEU A 5 24.92 41.71 -13.97
CA LEU A 5 24.98 40.26 -13.72
C LEU A 5 24.77 39.97 -12.22
N LEU A 6 23.59 39.45 -11.85
CA LEU A 6 23.41 38.49 -10.74
C LEU A 6 21.95 38.03 -10.68
N GLY A 7 21.54 37.33 -11.73
CA GLY A 7 20.40 36.42 -11.67
C GLY A 7 20.89 35.07 -12.14
N LEU A 8 21.27 34.18 -11.22
CA LEU A 8 21.40 32.74 -11.46
C LEU A 8 21.74 31.98 -10.16
N LEU A 9 20.80 31.86 -9.22
CA LEU A 9 20.91 30.89 -8.10
C LEU A 9 19.56 30.24 -7.75
N ALA A 10 18.75 29.91 -8.74
CA ALA A 10 17.55 29.14 -8.53
C ALA A 10 17.33 28.15 -9.65
N ASN A 11 18.22 27.17 -9.83
CA ASN A 11 17.96 26.06 -10.78
C ASN A 11 18.73 24.75 -10.50
N LEU A 12 19.38 24.56 -9.35
CA LEU A 12 20.17 23.33 -9.09
C LEU A 12 19.49 22.27 -8.22
N SER A 13 18.21 22.41 -7.85
CA SER A 13 17.53 21.46 -6.94
C SER A 13 16.42 20.61 -7.59
N LEU A 14 16.02 20.87 -8.85
CA LEU A 14 14.85 20.21 -9.46
C LEU A 14 15.18 19.08 -10.45
N ALA A 15 16.44 18.93 -10.86
CA ALA A 15 16.85 17.93 -11.85
C ALA A 15 17.19 16.57 -11.20
N ALA A 16 17.79 16.56 -10.01
CA ALA A 16 18.19 15.32 -9.32
C ALA A 16 17.00 14.49 -8.82
N ASP A 17 15.84 15.11 -8.59
CA ASP A 17 14.64 14.44 -8.09
C ASP A 17 13.84 13.74 -9.20
N LYS A 18 13.88 14.29 -10.43
CA LYS A 18 13.16 13.75 -11.59
C LYS A 18 13.79 12.49 -12.17
N ASP A 19 15.12 12.37 -12.13
CA ASP A 19 15.82 11.19 -12.62
C ASP A 19 15.68 9.99 -11.66
N ASN A 20 15.40 10.22 -10.38
CA ASN A 20 15.20 9.17 -9.38
C ASN A 20 13.81 8.50 -9.50
N LEU A 21 12.75 9.27 -9.76
CA LEU A 21 11.41 8.70 -10.04
C LEU A 21 11.39 7.82 -11.29
N ASN A 22 12.26 8.08 -12.27
CA ASN A 22 12.30 7.33 -13.54
C ASN A 22 12.87 5.90 -13.42
N ASN A 23 13.40 5.50 -12.26
CA ASN A 23 14.00 4.16 -12.06
C ASN A 23 13.32 3.33 -10.96
N LYS A 24 12.21 3.81 -10.37
CA LYS A 24 11.50 3.12 -9.29
C LYS A 24 10.45 2.17 -9.85
N GLY A 25 10.43 0.94 -9.34
CA GLY A 25 9.40 -0.03 -9.68
C GLY A 25 8.01 0.38 -9.14
N PRO A 26 6.89 -0.14 -9.70
CA PRO A 26 5.54 0.21 -9.28
C PRO A 26 5.28 0.10 -7.77
N LYS A 27 5.88 -0.91 -7.12
CA LYS A 27 5.75 -1.14 -5.67
C LYS A 27 6.48 -0.09 -4.83
N GLU A 28 7.67 0.32 -5.25
CA GLU A 28 8.43 1.35 -4.54
C GLU A 28 7.72 2.70 -4.65
N LEU A 29 7.21 3.03 -5.85
CA LEU A 29 6.39 4.22 -6.06
C LEU A 29 5.10 4.17 -5.21
N ALA A 30 4.44 3.01 -5.13
CA ALA A 30 3.26 2.83 -4.28
C ALA A 30 3.54 3.11 -2.80
N TRP A 31 4.67 2.63 -2.29
CA TRP A 31 5.09 2.93 -0.92
C TRP A 31 5.47 4.39 -0.73
N GLU A 32 6.17 5.00 -1.68
CA GLU A 32 6.55 6.39 -1.64
C GLU A 32 5.34 7.33 -1.51
N LEU A 33 4.29 7.04 -2.29
CA LEU A 33 3.04 7.78 -2.33
C LEU A 33 2.04 7.38 -1.22
N ALA A 34 2.35 6.36 -0.41
CA ALA A 34 1.45 5.86 0.62
C ALA A 34 1.15 6.95 1.67
N PRO A 35 -0.14 7.25 1.94
CA PRO A 35 -0.54 8.17 3.00
C PRO A 35 -0.08 7.80 4.41
N ALA A 36 0.02 6.51 4.72
CA ALA A 36 0.47 6.01 6.02
C ALA A 36 1.74 5.17 5.87
N LYS A 37 2.80 5.62 6.55
CA LYS A 37 4.07 4.90 6.65
C LYS A 37 4.37 4.40 8.07
N THR A 38 3.49 4.72 9.02
CA THR A 38 3.59 4.35 10.43
C THR A 38 2.19 4.03 10.99
N PHE A 39 2.16 3.36 12.13
CA PHE A 39 0.91 3.08 12.85
C PHE A 39 0.16 4.38 13.20
N ASP A 40 0.83 5.34 13.83
CA ASP A 40 0.22 6.62 14.23
C ASP A 40 -0.40 7.38 13.04
N ALA A 41 0.26 7.33 11.87
CA ALA A 41 -0.27 7.95 10.65
C ALA A 41 -1.53 7.24 10.16
N LEU A 42 -1.55 5.90 10.19
CA LEU A 42 -2.73 5.12 9.82
C LEU A 42 -3.88 5.33 10.82
N GLU A 43 -3.58 5.38 12.11
CA GLU A 43 -4.55 5.66 13.17
C GLU A 43 -5.16 7.07 13.01
N ALA A 44 -4.35 8.08 12.74
CA ALA A 44 -4.83 9.43 12.46
C ALA A 44 -5.72 9.49 11.20
N ILE A 45 -5.46 8.67 10.19
CA ILE A 45 -6.35 8.52 9.02
C ILE A 45 -7.67 7.86 9.42
N ALA A 46 -7.64 6.85 10.31
CA ALA A 46 -8.83 6.13 10.75
C ALA A 46 -9.79 6.99 11.60
N GLN A 47 -9.29 8.06 12.22
CA GLN A 47 -10.08 9.02 13.01
C GLN A 47 -10.86 10.05 12.17
N ARG A 48 -10.62 10.10 10.85
CA ARG A 48 -11.29 11.01 9.91
C ARG A 48 -11.93 10.25 8.76
N ARG A 49 -12.73 10.97 7.95
CA ARG A 49 -13.36 10.37 6.77
C ARG A 49 -12.29 9.84 5.81
N SER A 50 -12.33 8.54 5.51
CA SER A 50 -11.28 7.86 4.74
C SER A 50 -11.81 6.59 4.05
N PRO A 51 -11.03 5.96 3.15
CA PRO A 51 -11.41 4.66 2.58
C PRO A 51 -11.68 3.57 3.62
N LEU A 52 -11.11 3.68 4.82
CA LEU A 52 -11.37 2.74 5.92
C LEU A 52 -12.83 2.74 6.37
N ASP A 53 -13.61 3.79 6.08
CA ASP A 53 -15.04 3.87 6.41
C ASP A 53 -15.92 2.89 5.64
N ALA A 54 -15.36 2.19 4.64
CA ALA A 54 -16.05 1.08 4.00
C ALA A 54 -16.18 -0.16 4.92
N LEU A 55 -15.29 -0.28 5.92
CA LEU A 55 -15.35 -1.31 6.94
C LEU A 55 -16.31 -0.92 8.07
N SER A 56 -16.92 -1.93 8.69
CA SER A 56 -17.58 -1.80 9.99
C SER A 56 -16.61 -1.25 11.04
N LEU A 57 -17.12 -0.61 12.09
CA LEU A 57 -16.28 0.06 13.09
C LEU A 57 -15.24 -0.90 13.73
N ASP A 58 -15.67 -2.11 14.07
CA ASP A 58 -14.80 -3.11 14.67
C ASP A 58 -13.80 -3.69 13.66
N ALA A 59 -14.23 -3.93 12.41
CA ALA A 59 -13.35 -4.40 11.35
C ALA A 59 -12.26 -3.38 11.01
N LYS A 60 -12.63 -2.09 10.94
CA LYS A 60 -11.69 -0.98 10.77
C LYS A 60 -10.63 -1.00 11.86
N LYS A 61 -11.04 -1.10 13.12
CA LYS A 61 -10.12 -1.16 14.26
C LYS A 61 -9.17 -2.35 14.15
N ARG A 62 -9.70 -3.55 13.93
CA ARG A 62 -8.88 -4.77 13.77
C ARG A 62 -7.89 -4.65 12.61
N PHE A 63 -8.31 -4.11 11.47
CA PHE A 63 -7.43 -3.91 10.32
C PHE A 63 -6.28 -2.98 10.69
N VAL A 64 -6.57 -1.79 11.23
CA VAL A 64 -5.55 -0.78 11.60
C VAL A 64 -4.55 -1.35 12.62
N GLU A 65 -5.04 -2.03 13.66
CA GLU A 65 -4.21 -2.68 14.68
C GLU A 65 -3.38 -3.85 14.15
N SER A 66 -3.77 -4.45 13.03
CA SER A 66 -3.07 -5.60 12.44
C SER A 66 -1.88 -5.23 11.54
N VAL A 67 -1.79 -3.97 11.09
CA VAL A 67 -0.76 -3.58 10.12
C VAL A 67 0.62 -3.52 10.79
N ILE A 68 1.55 -4.30 10.26
CA ILE A 68 2.93 -4.33 10.70
C ILE A 68 3.75 -3.41 9.79
N PHE A 69 4.16 -2.26 10.31
CA PHE A 69 5.09 -1.35 9.63
C PHE A 69 6.54 -1.73 9.97
N THR A 70 7.41 -1.70 8.96
CA THR A 70 8.85 -1.93 9.04
C THR A 70 9.60 -0.74 8.43
N GLU A 71 10.93 -0.73 8.55
CA GLU A 71 11.77 0.31 7.95
C GLU A 71 11.65 0.39 6.41
N ASN A 72 11.25 -0.72 5.76
CA ASN A 72 11.20 -0.84 4.31
C ASN A 72 9.76 -0.87 3.75
N GLY A 73 8.73 -0.84 4.60
CA GLY A 73 7.33 -0.86 4.18
C GLY A 73 6.42 -1.63 5.12
N VAL A 74 5.31 -2.15 4.60
CA VAL A 74 4.39 -3.00 5.37
C VAL A 74 4.88 -4.44 5.34
N GLY A 75 5.20 -5.03 6.48
CA GLY A 75 5.59 -6.44 6.61
C GLY A 75 4.40 -7.41 6.65
N GLY A 76 3.21 -6.94 7.02
CA GLY A 76 1.99 -7.77 7.03
C GLY A 76 0.75 -7.04 7.53
N PHE A 77 -0.41 -7.69 7.38
CA PHE A 77 -1.72 -7.22 7.87
C PHE A 77 -2.74 -8.37 7.90
N ASP A 78 -3.84 -8.22 8.66
CA ASP A 78 -4.99 -9.13 8.62
C ASP A 78 -5.93 -8.71 7.47
N TYR A 79 -6.24 -9.62 6.55
CA TYR A 79 -7.10 -9.35 5.40
C TYR A 79 -8.51 -9.94 5.53
N ARG A 80 -8.82 -10.62 6.64
CA ARG A 80 -10.10 -11.31 6.85
C ARG A 80 -11.29 -10.40 6.62
N ASP A 81 -11.32 -9.28 7.31
CA ASP A 81 -12.45 -8.36 7.26
C ASP A 81 -12.54 -7.66 5.89
N LEU A 82 -11.41 -7.49 5.19
CA LEU A 82 -11.39 -6.98 3.82
C LEU A 82 -12.17 -7.91 2.89
N GLU A 83 -11.89 -9.22 2.93
CA GLU A 83 -12.60 -10.20 2.10
C GLU A 83 -14.05 -10.43 2.54
N LEU A 84 -14.36 -10.31 3.83
CA LEU A 84 -15.72 -10.50 4.34
C LEU A 84 -16.63 -9.33 3.96
N GLU A 85 -16.12 -8.10 4.05
CA GLU A 85 -16.96 -6.91 4.04
C GLU A 85 -16.91 -6.12 2.74
N LEU A 86 -15.92 -6.30 1.86
CA LEU A 86 -15.63 -5.32 0.81
C LEU A 86 -15.59 -5.86 -0.63
N THR A 87 -15.79 -4.93 -1.57
CA THR A 87 -15.49 -5.11 -3.00
C THR A 87 -13.99 -4.97 -3.27
N ALA A 88 -13.52 -5.50 -4.40
CA ALA A 88 -12.12 -5.36 -4.80
C ALA A 88 -11.66 -3.89 -4.90
N THR A 89 -12.51 -2.98 -5.39
CA THR A 89 -12.20 -1.55 -5.46
C THR A 89 -12.03 -0.91 -4.08
N GLU A 90 -12.85 -1.28 -3.10
CA GLU A 90 -12.74 -0.77 -1.73
C GLU A 90 -11.48 -1.28 -1.06
N ILE A 91 -11.17 -2.57 -1.21
CA ILE A 91 -9.91 -3.17 -0.75
C ILE A 91 -8.72 -2.44 -1.37
N TYR A 92 -8.73 -2.24 -2.69
CA TYR A 92 -7.66 -1.53 -3.39
C TYR A 92 -7.42 -0.14 -2.80
N LYS A 93 -8.49 0.62 -2.52
CA LYS A 93 -8.40 1.95 -1.92
C LYS A 93 -7.86 1.93 -0.49
N ILE A 94 -8.27 0.96 0.33
CA ILE A 94 -7.75 0.77 1.69
C ILE A 94 -6.27 0.42 1.64
N LEU A 95 -5.88 -0.58 0.84
CA LEU A 95 -4.48 -1.00 0.73
C LEU A 95 -3.58 0.06 0.09
N SER A 96 -4.14 0.97 -0.71
CA SER A 96 -3.42 2.15 -1.22
C SER A 96 -3.00 3.11 -0.10
N LEU A 97 -3.68 3.12 1.05
CA LEU A 97 -3.29 3.94 2.21
C LEU A 97 -1.92 3.54 2.75
N ILE A 98 -1.50 2.30 2.52
CA ILE A 98 -0.27 1.69 3.03
C ILE A 98 0.64 1.16 1.91
N GLY A 99 0.36 1.53 0.65
CA GLY A 99 1.17 1.14 -0.52
C GLY A 99 1.10 -0.34 -0.91
N GLN A 100 0.09 -1.09 -0.44
CA GLN A 100 -0.07 -2.53 -0.68
C GLN A 100 -1.17 -2.87 -1.70
N GLN A 101 -1.71 -1.90 -2.43
CA GLN A 101 -2.84 -2.12 -3.35
C GLN A 101 -2.59 -3.15 -4.46
N HIS A 102 -1.33 -3.37 -4.84
CA HIS A 102 -0.93 -4.38 -5.81
C HIS A 102 -1.22 -5.82 -5.38
N VAL A 103 -1.49 -6.07 -4.09
CA VAL A 103 -1.82 -7.43 -3.59
C VAL A 103 -3.32 -7.72 -3.60
N THR A 104 -4.16 -6.73 -3.92
CA THR A 104 -5.63 -6.89 -4.02
C THR A 104 -6.05 -8.09 -4.89
N PRO A 105 -5.43 -8.35 -6.05
CA PRO A 105 -5.80 -9.51 -6.88
C PRO A 105 -5.60 -10.85 -6.16
N SER A 106 -4.76 -10.92 -5.12
CA SER A 106 -4.57 -12.13 -4.32
C SER A 106 -5.76 -12.43 -3.41
N LEU A 107 -6.57 -11.44 -3.03
CA LEU A 107 -7.73 -11.60 -2.14
C LEU A 107 -8.94 -12.15 -2.91
N LYS A 108 -8.91 -13.45 -3.20
CA LYS A 108 -9.85 -14.12 -4.12
C LYS A 108 -11.30 -14.15 -3.65
N LYS A 109 -11.58 -13.84 -2.38
CA LYS A 109 -12.95 -13.78 -1.85
C LYS A 109 -13.54 -12.36 -1.84
N ALA A 110 -12.79 -11.35 -2.28
CA ALA A 110 -13.31 -10.00 -2.46
C ALA A 110 -14.55 -10.00 -3.37
N ARG A 111 -15.56 -9.18 -3.04
CA ARG A 111 -16.75 -9.05 -3.88
C ARG A 111 -16.42 -8.35 -5.20
N ILE A 112 -17.07 -8.78 -6.27
CA ILE A 112 -16.93 -8.20 -7.61
C ILE A 112 -18.31 -7.71 -8.03
N GLU A 113 -18.50 -6.39 -7.97
CA GLU A 113 -19.80 -5.75 -8.19
C GLU A 113 -19.76 -4.76 -9.37
N SER A 114 -18.56 -4.41 -9.84
CA SER A 114 -18.33 -3.42 -10.90
C SER A 114 -17.27 -3.86 -11.91
N GLU A 115 -17.17 -3.14 -13.03
CA GLU A 115 -16.11 -3.37 -14.01
C GLU A 115 -14.73 -3.00 -13.45
N SER A 116 -14.65 -1.99 -12.58
CA SER A 116 -13.41 -1.64 -11.87
C SER A 116 -12.91 -2.81 -11.02
N ASP A 117 -13.81 -3.53 -10.34
CA ASP A 117 -13.45 -4.72 -9.56
C ASP A 117 -12.86 -5.81 -10.46
N LYS A 118 -13.47 -6.05 -11.63
CA LYS A 118 -12.94 -7.04 -12.59
C LYS A 118 -11.57 -6.65 -13.10
N ILE A 119 -11.36 -5.38 -13.42
CA ILE A 119 -10.05 -4.88 -13.87
C ILE A 119 -9.00 -5.07 -12.77
N ILE A 120 -9.35 -4.76 -11.51
CA ILE A 120 -8.44 -4.97 -10.37
C ILE A 120 -8.13 -6.45 -10.20
N MET A 121 -9.13 -7.33 -10.22
CA MET A 121 -8.94 -8.75 -9.92
C MET A 121 -8.32 -9.57 -11.06
N PHE A 122 -8.54 -9.17 -12.32
CA PHE A 122 -8.20 -9.98 -13.49
C PHE A 122 -7.40 -9.23 -14.57
N GLY A 123 -7.22 -7.92 -14.45
CA GLY A 123 -6.47 -7.13 -15.41
C GLY A 123 -4.99 -7.53 -15.46
N LYS A 124 -4.44 -7.65 -16.66
CA LYS A 124 -2.98 -7.77 -16.86
C LYS A 124 -2.39 -6.36 -16.74
N GLY A 125 -1.85 -6.02 -15.58
CA GLY A 125 -1.28 -4.70 -15.31
C GLY A 125 -0.08 -4.75 -14.36
N PRO A 126 0.59 -3.61 -14.11
CA PRO A 126 1.77 -3.53 -13.24
C PRO A 126 1.50 -3.86 -11.76
N ASN A 127 0.23 -4.07 -11.40
CA ASN A 127 -0.26 -4.40 -10.06
C ASN A 127 -0.48 -5.91 -9.88
N THR A 128 0.08 -6.77 -10.72
CA THR A 128 0.07 -8.21 -10.45
C THR A 128 1.07 -8.53 -9.34
N PRO A 129 0.70 -9.29 -8.30
CA PRO A 129 1.65 -9.80 -7.33
C PRO A 129 2.78 -10.54 -8.05
N GLY A 130 4.04 -10.19 -7.77
CA GLY A 130 5.17 -11.00 -8.18
C GLY A 130 5.22 -12.30 -7.38
N ASP A 131 5.73 -13.37 -8.00
CA ASP A 131 5.91 -14.68 -7.37
C ASP A 131 6.94 -14.58 -6.23
N GLY A 132 6.52 -14.19 -5.03
CA GLY A 132 7.38 -14.10 -3.84
C GLY A 132 7.23 -12.82 -3.01
N ASP A 133 6.50 -11.81 -3.50
CA ASP A 133 6.38 -10.52 -2.81
C ASP A 133 5.32 -10.49 -1.70
N PHE A 134 4.42 -11.48 -1.72
CA PHE A 134 3.24 -11.54 -0.87
C PHE A 134 2.80 -12.99 -0.64
N LEU A 135 2.61 -13.37 0.62
CA LEU A 135 2.16 -14.68 1.05
C LEU A 135 0.82 -14.54 1.79
N LEU A 136 -0.20 -15.23 1.28
CA LEU A 136 -1.49 -15.39 1.94
C LEU A 136 -1.46 -16.51 2.96
N ASP A 137 -2.21 -16.33 4.04
CA ASP A 137 -2.23 -17.23 5.19
C ASP A 137 -0.87 -17.35 5.88
N TYR A 138 -0.11 -16.24 5.90
CA TYR A 138 1.15 -16.07 6.65
C TYR A 138 1.16 -14.75 7.40
N TYR A 139 1.95 -14.65 8.48
CA TYR A 139 2.20 -13.39 9.18
C TYR A 139 3.69 -13.16 9.36
N CYS A 140 4.08 -11.90 9.52
CA CYS A 140 5.45 -11.53 9.83
C CYS A 140 5.76 -11.85 11.30
N PHE A 141 6.53 -12.90 11.56
CA PHE A 141 6.91 -13.33 12.91
C PHE A 141 8.14 -12.56 13.40
N GLN A 142 9.14 -12.41 12.53
CA GLN A 142 10.35 -11.63 12.75
C GLN A 142 10.94 -11.21 11.40
N ARG A 143 11.92 -10.31 11.40
CA ARG A 143 12.61 -9.85 10.19
C ARG A 143 13.07 -11.04 9.32
N GLY A 144 12.67 -11.04 8.05
CA GLY A 144 12.95 -12.07 7.06
C GLY A 144 12.27 -13.42 7.32
N SER A 145 11.24 -13.49 8.17
CA SER A 145 10.58 -14.75 8.54
C SER A 145 9.06 -14.63 8.57
N CYS A 146 8.40 -15.34 7.65
CA CYS A 146 6.95 -15.52 7.62
C CYS A 146 6.56 -16.87 8.23
N GLU A 147 5.57 -16.89 9.11
CA GLU A 147 4.97 -18.12 9.66
C GLU A 147 3.52 -18.26 9.22
N SER A 148 3.01 -19.50 9.13
CA SER A 148 1.63 -19.72 8.68
C SER A 148 0.61 -19.22 9.71
N SER A 149 -0.36 -18.46 9.24
CA SER A 149 -1.50 -17.98 10.02
C SER A 149 -2.65 -17.62 9.11
N LYS A 150 -3.82 -18.21 9.36
CA LYS A 150 -5.02 -17.96 8.56
C LYS A 150 -5.39 -16.48 8.52
N ASN A 151 -5.81 -16.03 7.35
CA ASN A 151 -6.30 -14.67 7.06
C ASN A 151 -5.30 -13.54 7.32
N LYS A 152 -4.00 -13.87 7.41
CA LYS A 152 -2.93 -12.88 7.51
C LYS A 152 -2.10 -12.87 6.24
N ALA A 153 -1.60 -11.68 5.93
CA ALA A 153 -0.64 -11.47 4.87
C ALA A 153 0.76 -11.28 5.46
N CYS A 154 1.75 -11.90 4.82
CA CYS A 154 3.16 -11.59 4.99
C CYS A 154 3.70 -11.04 3.66
N THR A 155 4.46 -9.97 3.69
CA THR A 155 5.06 -9.37 2.49
C THR A 155 6.56 -9.57 2.47
N SER A 156 7.21 -9.26 1.35
CA SER A 156 8.68 -9.22 1.24
C SER A 156 9.37 -8.19 2.17
N ASN A 157 8.61 -7.31 2.83
CA ASN A 157 9.13 -6.31 3.77
C ASN A 157 9.10 -6.80 5.22
N CYS A 158 8.64 -8.03 5.45
CA CYS A 158 9.03 -8.80 6.61
C CYS A 158 10.51 -9.20 6.46
#